data_AF-A0A8T7FDV1-F1
#
_entry.id   AF-A0A8T7FDV1-F1
#
_cell.length_a   1.000
_cell.length_b   1.000
_cell.length_c   1.000
_cell.angle_alpha   90.00
_cell.angle_beta   90.00
_cell.angle_gamma   90.00
#
_symmetry.space_group_name_H-M   'P 1'
#
loop_
_entity.id
_entity.type
_entity.pdbx_description
1 polymer ?
#
loop_
_entity_poly.entity_id
_entity_poly.type
_entity_poly.pdbx_seq_one_letter_code
_entity_poly.pdbx_strand_id
1 'polypeptide(L)'
;MSNELAVIKNYMRSDVVKSGFSEILGERGASAYIASVVIAVGNSEHLQKCTPKSIAVSAMRAATLRLSVDPSLGKAYLMPFKGAATLVVGYKGLIELATRTGKYRYINVGPVYEGETVEEDRISGMHKLGGHKQGGKVIGYIAAFEMLNGYAKTFYMTLEEIHAHARKHSKSYDNPSSLWKKNPEAMERKTPLRILLQTWGYLDPTDAQAMQSEEDGAEMVDAVAVTLPDDVEPASKPLQTEDDLLAAFGYGGNGSGHVSETKRPYSPAALKERLEAIRAEALEKGWTVKENAAQVVAMNMQECFAGWQDAEYRRHALTHYLTGHESMKDLDAGWLYALKKWVNPQQDSGGAWSPDPMAVREAQAAYAEAERAKGQIELEGITA
;
A
#
# COMPACT_ATOMS: atom_id res chain seq x y z
N MET A 1 -10.14 1.00 -23.31
CA MET A 1 -10.16 0.62 -21.89
C MET A 1 -8.91 1.08 -21.12
N SER A 2 -7.82 1.52 -21.77
CA SER A 2 -6.56 1.95 -21.12
C SER A 2 -6.58 3.33 -20.42
N ASN A 3 -7.60 4.16 -20.63
CA ASN A 3 -7.59 5.54 -20.14
C ASN A 3 -8.12 5.68 -18.69
N GLU A 4 -9.17 4.95 -18.33
CA GLU A 4 -9.85 5.10 -17.01
C GLU A 4 -8.94 4.70 -15.83
N LEU A 5 -8.27 3.56 -15.93
CA LEU A 5 -7.32 3.11 -14.92
C LEU A 5 -6.11 4.06 -14.81
N ALA A 6 -5.65 4.66 -15.92
CA ALA A 6 -4.56 5.63 -15.91
C ALA A 6 -4.97 6.93 -15.18
N VAL A 7 -6.20 7.40 -15.40
CA VAL A 7 -6.76 8.56 -14.67
C VAL A 7 -6.81 8.28 -13.17
N ILE A 8 -7.32 7.11 -12.75
CA ILE A 8 -7.36 6.74 -11.33
C ILE A 8 -5.94 6.64 -10.74
N LYS A 9 -5.00 6.02 -11.46
CA LYS A 9 -3.59 5.94 -11.04
C LYS A 9 -2.96 7.32 -10.84
N ASN A 10 -3.21 8.26 -11.77
CA ASN A 10 -2.74 9.63 -11.65
C ASN A 10 -3.36 10.35 -10.46
N TYR A 11 -4.67 10.22 -10.28
CA TYR A 11 -5.39 10.80 -9.14
C TYR A 11 -4.83 10.32 -7.80
N MET A 12 -4.64 9.01 -7.66
CA MET A 12 -4.09 8.38 -6.45
C MET A 12 -2.62 8.78 -6.18
N ARG A 13 -1.91 9.27 -7.21
CA ARG A 13 -0.53 9.75 -7.12
C ARG A 13 -0.42 11.26 -6.87
N SER A 14 -1.54 11.99 -6.90
CA SER A 14 -1.54 13.42 -6.59
C SER A 14 -1.03 13.68 -5.18
N ASP A 15 -0.35 14.80 -4.99
CA ASP A 15 0.26 15.13 -3.70
C ASP A 15 -0.78 15.31 -2.60
N VAL A 16 -1.97 15.82 -2.94
CA VAL A 16 -3.11 15.93 -2.01
C VAL A 16 -3.54 14.56 -1.51
N VAL A 17 -3.74 13.58 -2.40
CA VAL A 17 -4.16 12.22 -2.01
C VAL A 17 -3.06 11.52 -1.20
N LYS A 18 -1.80 11.62 -1.63
CA LYS A 18 -0.66 11.07 -0.89
C LYS A 18 -0.53 11.66 0.50
N SER A 19 -0.72 12.98 0.64
CA SER A 19 -0.66 13.66 1.94
C SER A 19 -1.77 13.16 2.85
N GLY A 20 -3.01 13.04 2.35
CA GLY A 20 -4.12 12.49 3.12
C GLY A 20 -3.88 11.06 3.62
N PHE A 21 -3.30 10.18 2.78
CA PHE A 21 -2.91 8.84 3.24
C PHE A 21 -1.74 8.86 4.23
N SER A 22 -0.81 9.80 4.07
CA SER A 22 0.36 9.94 4.95
C SER A 22 -0.02 10.46 6.34
N GLU A 23 -1.03 11.33 6.44
CA GLU A 23 -1.59 11.77 7.71
C GLU A 23 -2.21 10.60 8.50
N ILE A 24 -2.83 9.64 7.80
CA ILE A 24 -3.50 8.48 8.43
C ILE A 24 -2.51 7.36 8.76
N LEU A 25 -1.60 7.03 7.84
CA LEU A 25 -0.78 5.82 7.88
C LEU A 25 0.72 6.08 8.10
N GLY A 26 1.14 7.35 8.12
CA GLY A 26 2.54 7.75 8.00
C GLY A 26 3.06 7.60 6.56
N GLU A 27 4.15 8.29 6.23
CA GLU A 27 4.70 8.35 4.85
C GLU A 27 5.04 6.96 4.28
N ARG A 28 5.67 6.10 5.09
CA ARG A 28 6.04 4.73 4.68
C ARG A 28 4.82 3.84 4.45
N GLY A 29 3.74 4.02 5.23
CA GLY A 29 2.51 3.26 5.11
C GLY A 29 1.65 3.70 3.93
N ALA A 30 1.63 5.00 3.62
CA ALA A 30 0.82 5.58 2.57
C ALA A 30 1.12 5.01 1.18
N SER A 31 2.41 4.90 0.81
CA SER A 31 2.81 4.42 -0.52
C SER A 31 2.39 2.97 -0.77
N ALA A 32 2.62 2.09 0.22
CA ALA A 32 2.22 0.69 0.13
C ALA A 32 0.69 0.53 0.13
N TYR A 33 -0.02 1.38 0.86
CA TYR A 33 -1.47 1.35 0.88
C TYR A 33 -2.07 1.82 -0.44
N ILE A 34 -1.56 2.92 -1.03
CA ILE A 34 -1.97 3.39 -2.35
C ILE A 34 -1.74 2.31 -3.42
N ALA A 35 -0.66 1.54 -3.31
CA ALA A 35 -0.42 0.36 -4.15
C ALA A 35 -1.59 -0.63 -4.09
N SER A 36 -2.01 -0.98 -2.88
CA SER A 36 -3.10 -1.94 -2.65
C SER A 36 -4.41 -1.44 -3.25
N VAL A 37 -4.67 -0.12 -3.21
CA VAL A 37 -5.83 0.50 -3.85
C VAL A 37 -5.76 0.35 -5.37
N VAL A 38 -4.61 0.65 -5.99
CA VAL A 38 -4.42 0.52 -7.43
C VAL A 38 -4.59 -0.92 -7.89
N ILE A 39 -4.09 -1.91 -7.13
CA ILE A 39 -4.28 -3.34 -7.40
C ILE A 39 -5.77 -3.72 -7.30
N ALA A 40 -6.46 -3.28 -6.24
CA ALA A 40 -7.88 -3.56 -6.05
C ALA A 40 -8.73 -3.02 -7.22
N VAL A 41 -8.41 -1.81 -7.71
CA VAL A 41 -9.08 -1.20 -8.87
C VAL A 41 -8.71 -1.91 -10.17
N GLY A 42 -7.43 -2.26 -10.37
CA GLY A 42 -6.97 -3.00 -11.54
C GLY A 42 -7.71 -4.33 -11.74
N ASN A 43 -7.99 -5.03 -10.64
CA ASN A 43 -8.71 -6.31 -10.63
C ASN A 43 -10.23 -6.20 -10.84
N SER A 44 -10.78 -5.02 -11.12
CA SER A 44 -12.22 -4.81 -11.30
C SER A 44 -12.53 -3.75 -12.35
N GLU A 45 -12.97 -4.17 -13.54
CA GLU A 45 -13.42 -3.26 -14.61
C GLU A 45 -14.51 -2.28 -14.15
N HIS A 46 -15.36 -2.68 -13.21
CA HIS A 46 -16.40 -1.81 -12.66
C HIS A 46 -15.85 -0.75 -11.71
N LEU A 47 -14.77 -1.05 -10.98
CA LEU A 47 -14.09 -0.02 -10.16
C LEU A 47 -13.33 0.96 -11.05
N GLN A 48 -12.81 0.53 -12.19
CA GLN A 48 -12.17 1.44 -13.15
C GLN A 48 -13.15 2.51 -13.68
N LYS A 49 -14.45 2.20 -13.70
CA LYS A 49 -15.52 3.12 -14.09
C LYS A 49 -16.04 4.00 -12.94
N CYS A 50 -15.54 3.81 -11.71
CA CYS A 50 -15.92 4.64 -10.58
C CYS A 50 -15.15 5.97 -10.59
N THR A 51 -15.72 7.01 -9.99
CA THR A 51 -15.01 8.29 -9.87
C THR A 51 -13.73 8.14 -9.03
N PRO A 52 -12.58 8.70 -9.45
CA PRO A 52 -11.33 8.59 -8.70
C PRO A 52 -11.44 9.09 -7.25
N LYS A 53 -12.17 10.20 -7.05
CA LYS A 53 -12.48 10.74 -5.73
C LYS A 53 -13.21 9.72 -4.84
N SER A 54 -14.20 8.99 -5.38
CA SER A 54 -14.92 7.99 -4.58
C SER A 54 -14.06 6.81 -4.15
N ILE A 55 -13.12 6.41 -5.00
CA ILE A 55 -12.12 5.36 -4.70
C ILE A 55 -11.22 5.84 -3.57
N ALA A 56 -10.67 7.05 -3.69
CA ALA A 56 -9.78 7.62 -2.69
C ALA A 56 -10.47 7.76 -1.32
N VAL A 57 -11.68 8.33 -1.26
CA VAL A 57 -12.45 8.47 -0.01
C VAL A 57 -12.72 7.11 0.63
N SER A 58 -13.20 6.12 -0.15
CA SER A 58 -13.48 4.78 0.40
C SER A 58 -12.22 4.08 0.88
N ALA A 59 -11.12 4.23 0.16
CA ALA A 59 -9.82 3.70 0.56
C ALA A 59 -9.26 4.39 1.82
N MET A 60 -9.42 5.72 1.96
CA MET A 60 -9.03 6.47 3.15
C MET A 60 -9.85 6.06 4.37
N ARG A 61 -11.16 5.82 4.22
CA ARG A 61 -11.99 5.27 5.31
C ARG A 61 -11.47 3.91 5.79
N ALA A 62 -11.08 3.03 4.86
CA ALA A 62 -10.44 1.75 5.21
C ALA A 62 -9.07 1.94 5.89
N ALA A 63 -8.30 2.94 5.46
CA ALA A 63 -7.02 3.28 6.07
C ALA A 63 -7.17 3.75 7.52
N THR A 64 -8.20 4.54 7.82
CA THR A 64 -8.54 4.96 9.20
C THR A 64 -8.86 3.76 10.09
N LEU A 65 -9.54 2.75 9.54
CA LEU A 65 -9.77 1.47 10.22
C LEU A 65 -8.50 0.59 10.32
N ARG A 66 -7.41 0.98 9.64
CA ARG A 66 -6.17 0.22 9.46
C ARG A 66 -6.41 -1.14 8.80
N LEU A 67 -7.39 -1.19 7.88
CA LEU A 67 -7.73 -2.39 7.13
C LEU A 67 -7.20 -2.29 5.71
N SER A 68 -6.50 -3.32 5.24
CA SER A 68 -6.09 -3.41 3.84
C SER A 68 -7.30 -3.61 2.93
N VAL A 69 -7.32 -2.90 1.81
CA VAL A 69 -8.30 -3.07 0.72
C VAL A 69 -7.87 -4.11 -0.31
N ASP A 70 -6.76 -4.81 -0.08
CA ASP A 70 -6.35 -5.94 -0.91
C ASP A 70 -7.43 -7.05 -0.85
N PRO A 71 -8.09 -7.37 -1.99
CA PRO A 71 -9.15 -8.36 -2.02
C PRO A 71 -8.73 -9.75 -1.52
N SER A 72 -7.45 -10.11 -1.65
CA SER A 72 -6.90 -11.42 -1.24
C SER A 72 -6.89 -11.60 0.28
N LEU A 73 -6.75 -10.49 1.03
CA LEU A 73 -6.73 -10.52 2.50
C LEU A 73 -8.14 -10.62 3.09
N GLY A 74 -9.16 -10.19 2.35
CA GLY A 74 -10.56 -10.24 2.75
C GLY A 74 -10.91 -9.40 3.99
N LYS A 75 -10.09 -8.38 4.27
CA LYS A 75 -10.25 -7.46 5.41
C LYS A 75 -11.23 -6.34 5.09
N ALA A 76 -11.05 -5.67 3.96
CA ALA A 76 -11.94 -4.67 3.41
C ALA A 76 -12.01 -4.78 1.89
N TYR A 77 -13.11 -4.33 1.31
CA TYR A 77 -13.35 -4.35 -0.13
C TYR A 77 -13.81 -2.97 -0.61
N LEU A 78 -13.32 -2.57 -1.78
CA LEU A 78 -13.88 -1.46 -2.53
C LEU A 78 -14.92 -2.02 -3.50
N MET A 79 -16.17 -1.57 -3.37
CA MET A 79 -17.29 -2.08 -4.15
C MET A 79 -17.88 -1.01 -5.04
N PRO A 80 -18.02 -1.27 -6.35
CA PRO A 80 -18.66 -0.32 -7.26
C PRO A 80 -20.17 -0.32 -7.03
N PHE A 81 -20.75 0.85 -6.84
CA PHE A 81 -22.19 1.07 -6.75
C PHE A 81 -22.56 2.38 -7.46
N LYS A 82 -23.38 2.29 -8.51
CA LYS A 82 -23.87 3.44 -9.30
C LYS A 82 -22.77 4.42 -9.75
N GLY A 83 -21.60 3.91 -10.16
CA GLY A 83 -20.48 4.75 -10.63
C GLY A 83 -19.63 5.37 -9.51
N ALA A 84 -19.87 5.03 -8.25
CA ALA A 84 -19.01 5.39 -7.12
C ALA A 84 -18.47 4.13 -6.43
N ALA A 85 -17.28 4.21 -5.84
CA ALA A 85 -16.74 3.17 -4.98
C ALA A 85 -17.25 3.35 -3.55
N THR A 86 -17.63 2.24 -2.92
CA THR A 86 -18.08 2.18 -1.52
C THR A 86 -17.25 1.18 -0.74
N LEU A 87 -16.84 1.53 0.47
CA LEU A 87 -16.16 0.63 1.38
C LEU A 87 -17.11 -0.44 1.92
N VAL A 88 -16.64 -1.69 1.94
CA VAL A 88 -17.30 -2.81 2.62
C VAL A 88 -16.27 -3.58 3.45
N VAL A 89 -16.37 -3.54 4.77
CA VAL A 89 -15.52 -4.30 5.70
C VAL A 89 -15.91 -5.77 5.62
N GLY A 90 -14.92 -6.62 5.35
CA GLY A 90 -15.06 -8.07 5.30
C GLY A 90 -15.10 -8.71 6.68
N TYR A 91 -15.50 -9.98 6.76
CA TYR A 91 -15.59 -10.68 8.04
C TYR A 91 -14.24 -10.77 8.77
N LYS A 92 -13.13 -10.93 8.03
CA LYS A 92 -11.77 -10.94 8.62
C LYS A 92 -11.40 -9.57 9.18
N GLY A 93 -11.83 -8.49 8.52
CA GLY A 93 -11.66 -7.13 9.03
C GLY A 93 -12.42 -6.92 10.34
N LEU A 94 -13.65 -7.44 10.45
CA LEU A 94 -14.41 -7.39 11.71
C LEU A 94 -13.68 -8.12 12.85
N ILE A 95 -13.11 -9.30 12.59
CA ILE A 95 -12.31 -10.04 13.56
C ILE A 95 -11.09 -9.23 13.98
N GLU A 96 -10.37 -8.62 13.04
CA GLU A 96 -9.19 -7.79 13.33
C GLU A 96 -9.53 -6.56 14.16
N LEU A 97 -10.59 -5.83 13.81
CA LEU A 97 -11.06 -4.69 14.61
C LEU A 97 -11.42 -5.10 16.03
N ALA A 98 -12.16 -6.20 16.19
CA ALA A 98 -12.55 -6.70 17.50
C ALA A 98 -11.34 -7.18 18.33
N THR A 99 -10.45 -7.98 17.74
CA THR A 99 -9.26 -8.50 18.43
C THR A 99 -8.28 -7.41 18.84
N ARG A 100 -8.17 -6.32 18.06
CA ARG A 100 -7.33 -5.15 18.38
C ARG A 100 -7.70 -4.47 19.70
N THR A 101 -8.94 -4.64 20.17
CA THR A 101 -9.38 -4.11 21.47
C THR A 101 -8.71 -4.81 22.67
N GLY A 102 -8.09 -5.98 22.44
CA GLY A 102 -7.50 -6.80 23.50
C GLY A 102 -8.52 -7.42 24.45
N LYS A 103 -9.83 -7.33 24.16
CA LYS A 103 -10.89 -7.80 25.07
C LYS A 103 -11.38 -9.22 24.80
N TYR A 104 -11.02 -9.80 23.65
CA TYR A 104 -11.51 -11.10 23.21
C TYR A 104 -10.48 -12.19 23.46
N ARG A 105 -10.94 -13.30 24.04
CA ARG A 105 -10.20 -14.56 24.11
C ARG A 105 -10.24 -15.29 22.76
N TYR A 106 -11.43 -15.38 22.17
CA TYR A 106 -11.59 -15.88 20.81
C TYR A 106 -12.79 -15.24 20.12
N ILE A 107 -12.75 -15.23 18.79
CA ILE A 107 -13.86 -14.93 17.90
C ILE A 107 -13.82 -15.97 16.79
N ASN A 108 -14.95 -16.59 16.50
CA ASN A 108 -15.04 -17.60 15.46
C ASN A 108 -16.33 -17.46 14.66
N VAL A 109 -16.27 -17.84 13.39
CA VAL A 109 -17.45 -18.02 12.53
C VAL A 109 -17.23 -19.24 11.64
N GLY A 110 -18.12 -20.21 11.76
CA GLY A 110 -18.00 -21.52 11.10
C GLY A 110 -19.25 -21.89 10.31
N PRO A 111 -19.11 -22.62 9.20
CA PRO A 111 -20.25 -23.21 8.52
C PRO A 111 -20.86 -24.31 9.39
N VAL A 112 -22.18 -24.43 9.31
CA VAL A 112 -22.95 -25.58 9.81
C VAL A 112 -23.38 -26.38 8.59
N TYR A 113 -23.13 -27.69 8.61
CA TYR A 113 -23.34 -28.60 7.50
C TYR A 113 -24.62 -29.42 7.65
N GLU A 114 -25.12 -29.93 6.52
CA GLU A 114 -26.18 -30.93 6.52
C GLU A 114 -25.84 -32.14 7.41
N GLY A 115 -26.77 -32.50 8.29
CA GLY A 115 -26.59 -33.54 9.32
C GLY A 115 -26.16 -33.02 10.70
N GLU A 116 -25.69 -31.78 10.80
CA GLU A 116 -25.45 -31.10 12.07
C GLU A 116 -26.74 -30.44 12.58
N THR A 117 -26.91 -30.38 13.90
CA THR A 117 -28.05 -29.72 14.56
C THR A 117 -27.56 -28.55 15.39
N VAL A 118 -28.41 -27.52 15.51
CA VAL A 118 -28.14 -26.35 16.36
C VAL A 118 -29.24 -26.25 17.41
N GLU A 119 -28.86 -26.36 18.68
CA GLU A 119 -29.76 -26.23 19.82
C GLU A 119 -29.52 -24.89 20.52
N GLU A 120 -30.56 -24.09 20.69
CA GLU A 120 -30.51 -22.82 21.42
C GLU A 120 -31.07 -22.97 22.85
N ASP A 121 -30.26 -22.60 23.84
CA ASP A 121 -30.75 -22.36 25.19
C ASP A 121 -31.44 -20.99 25.25
N ARG A 122 -32.78 -20.99 25.34
CA ARG A 122 -33.60 -19.77 25.35
C ARG A 122 -33.38 -18.86 26.56
N ILE A 123 -32.76 -19.34 27.63
CA ILE A 123 -32.46 -18.52 28.81
C ILE A 123 -31.20 -17.70 28.54
N SER A 124 -30.13 -18.36 28.08
CA SER A 124 -28.84 -17.70 27.84
C SER A 124 -28.68 -17.15 26.42
N GLY A 125 -29.49 -17.60 25.46
CA GLY A 125 -29.33 -17.40 24.02
C GLY A 125 -28.10 -18.10 23.44
N MET A 126 -27.54 -19.08 24.14
CA MET A 126 -26.34 -19.81 23.71
C MET A 126 -26.72 -20.99 22.82
N HIS A 127 -25.96 -21.19 21.76
CA HIS A 127 -26.17 -22.24 20.77
C HIS A 127 -25.13 -23.34 20.96
N LYS A 128 -25.57 -24.59 20.85
CA LYS A 128 -24.72 -25.79 20.85
C LYS A 128 -24.87 -26.51 19.52
N LEU A 129 -23.75 -26.93 18.97
CA LEU A 129 -23.73 -27.83 17.81
C LEU A 129 -23.83 -29.28 18.28
N GLY A 130 -24.70 -30.03 17.63
CA GLY A 130 -24.83 -31.48 17.76
C GLY A 130 -24.88 -32.15 16.39
N GLY A 131 -25.23 -33.43 16.39
CA GLY A 131 -25.28 -34.23 15.16
C GLY A 131 -23.90 -34.52 14.56
N HIS A 132 -23.91 -35.05 13.35
CA HIS A 132 -22.70 -35.39 12.62
C HIS A 132 -22.83 -34.90 11.18
N LYS A 133 -21.78 -34.28 10.66
CA LYS A 133 -21.70 -33.85 9.26
C LYS A 133 -21.95 -35.04 8.32
N GLN A 134 -23.05 -34.98 7.56
CA GLN A 134 -23.45 -36.01 6.60
C GLN A 134 -23.05 -35.66 5.15
N GLY A 135 -22.57 -34.44 4.91
CA GLY A 135 -22.16 -34.00 3.58
C GLY A 135 -21.41 -32.67 3.57
N GLY A 136 -21.07 -32.18 2.38
CA GLY A 136 -20.38 -30.90 2.18
C GLY A 136 -21.30 -29.68 2.09
N LYS A 137 -22.62 -29.89 2.04
CA LYS A 137 -23.61 -28.83 1.87
C LYS A 137 -23.72 -28.01 3.17
N VAL A 138 -23.48 -26.71 3.06
CA VAL A 138 -23.68 -25.75 4.15
C VAL A 138 -25.17 -25.45 4.28
N ILE A 139 -25.69 -25.41 5.51
CA ILE A 139 -27.08 -25.08 5.82
C ILE A 139 -27.23 -23.77 6.60
N GLY A 140 -26.13 -23.27 7.16
CA GLY A 140 -26.08 -22.01 7.90
C GLY A 140 -24.68 -21.70 8.40
N TYR A 141 -24.56 -20.63 9.19
CA TYR A 141 -23.32 -20.25 9.84
C TYR A 141 -23.58 -19.91 11.30
N ILE A 142 -22.66 -20.35 12.15
CA ILE A 142 -22.64 -20.02 13.57
C ILE A 142 -21.43 -19.14 13.86
N ALA A 143 -21.67 -18.00 14.50
CA ALA A 143 -20.64 -17.10 15.01
C ALA A 143 -20.60 -17.19 16.54
N ALA A 144 -19.42 -17.05 17.12
CA ALA A 144 -19.23 -17.07 18.56
C ALA A 144 -18.07 -16.17 18.96
N PHE A 145 -18.14 -15.60 20.16
CA PHE A 145 -16.99 -14.99 20.82
C PHE A 145 -16.97 -15.33 22.30
N GLU A 146 -15.79 -15.19 22.89
CA GLU A 146 -15.62 -15.08 24.34
C GLU A 146 -14.66 -13.95 24.66
N MET A 147 -14.99 -13.18 25.69
CA MET A 147 -14.19 -12.09 26.21
C MET A 147 -13.31 -12.55 27.37
N LEU A 148 -12.23 -11.82 27.66
CA LEU A 148 -11.30 -12.15 28.75
C LEU A 148 -11.95 -12.15 30.14
N ASN A 149 -13.07 -11.45 30.31
CA ASN A 149 -13.86 -11.44 31.55
C ASN A 149 -14.85 -12.61 31.67
N GLY A 150 -14.85 -13.55 30.72
CA GLY A 150 -15.74 -14.71 30.69
C GLY A 150 -17.12 -14.47 30.06
N TYR A 151 -17.43 -13.25 29.61
CA TYR A 151 -18.64 -13.01 28.84
C TYR A 151 -18.53 -13.67 27.45
N ALA A 152 -19.49 -14.52 27.11
CA ALA A 152 -19.51 -15.24 25.85
C ALA A 152 -20.89 -15.14 25.20
N LYS A 153 -20.91 -15.16 23.86
CA LYS A 153 -22.14 -15.19 23.09
C LYS A 153 -21.96 -15.97 21.80
N THR A 154 -23.03 -16.62 21.37
CA THR A 154 -23.14 -17.30 20.08
C THR A 154 -24.34 -16.76 19.32
N PHE A 155 -24.27 -16.79 18.00
CA PHE A 155 -25.38 -16.42 17.13
C PHE A 155 -25.37 -17.31 15.89
N TYR A 156 -26.50 -17.92 15.57
CA TYR A 156 -26.67 -18.79 14.42
C TYR A 156 -27.67 -18.18 13.44
N MET A 157 -27.39 -18.34 12.15
CA MET A 157 -28.36 -18.07 11.09
C MET A 157 -28.29 -19.19 10.06
N THR A 158 -29.46 -19.64 9.61
CA THR A 158 -29.57 -20.47 8.40
C THR A 158 -29.13 -19.69 7.17
N LEU A 159 -28.75 -20.39 6.11
CA LEU A 159 -28.46 -19.74 4.82
C LEU A 159 -29.67 -18.94 4.32
N GLU A 160 -30.88 -19.45 4.49
CA GLU A 160 -32.10 -18.75 4.08
C GLU A 160 -32.26 -17.40 4.81
N GLU A 161 -32.05 -17.38 6.13
CA GLU A 161 -32.10 -16.15 6.93
C GLU A 161 -31.00 -15.18 6.55
N ILE A 162 -29.77 -15.67 6.30
CA ILE A 162 -28.64 -14.84 5.85
C ILE A 162 -29.01 -14.14 4.54
N HIS A 163 -29.51 -14.88 3.54
CA HIS A 163 -29.89 -14.31 2.25
C HIS A 163 -31.14 -13.42 2.34
N ALA A 164 -32.08 -13.71 3.24
CA ALA A 164 -33.22 -12.84 3.52
C ALA A 164 -32.78 -11.51 4.14
N HIS A 165 -31.88 -11.55 5.13
CA HIS A 165 -31.26 -10.36 5.71
C HIS A 165 -30.51 -9.56 4.64
N ALA A 166 -29.71 -10.24 3.82
CA ALA A 166 -28.94 -9.61 2.74
C ALA A 166 -29.83 -8.87 1.73
N ARG A 167 -30.94 -9.47 1.29
CA ARG A 167 -31.91 -8.82 0.40
C ARG A 167 -32.51 -7.55 1.00
N LYS A 168 -32.73 -7.54 2.32
CA LYS A 168 -33.32 -6.39 3.03
C LYS A 168 -32.32 -5.24 3.23
N HIS A 169 -31.06 -5.57 3.53
CA HIS A 169 -30.07 -4.59 3.99
C HIS A 169 -29.01 -4.23 2.93
N SER A 170 -28.82 -5.04 1.89
CA SER A 170 -27.82 -4.79 0.85
C SER A 170 -28.47 -4.37 -0.47
N LYS A 171 -28.41 -3.07 -0.78
CA LYS A 171 -28.85 -2.50 -2.08
C LYS A 171 -28.14 -3.11 -3.29
N SER A 172 -27.01 -3.78 -3.08
CA SER A 172 -26.21 -4.43 -4.13
C SER A 172 -26.46 -5.93 -4.24
N TYR A 173 -27.32 -6.54 -3.42
CA TYR A 173 -27.48 -8.00 -3.34
C TYR A 173 -27.73 -8.67 -4.71
N ASP A 174 -28.63 -8.10 -5.51
CA ASP A 174 -29.00 -8.65 -6.82
C ASP A 174 -28.05 -8.21 -7.95
N ASN A 175 -27.08 -7.34 -7.67
CA ASN A 175 -26.12 -6.89 -8.69
C ASN A 175 -25.11 -8.01 -9.01
N PRO A 176 -24.91 -8.38 -10.29
CA PRO A 176 -23.91 -9.39 -10.71
C PRO A 176 -22.49 -9.10 -10.24
N SER A 177 -22.15 -7.81 -10.07
CA SER A 177 -20.83 -7.37 -9.64
C SER A 177 -20.64 -7.35 -8.12
N SER A 178 -21.68 -7.66 -7.33
CA SER A 178 -21.65 -7.60 -5.87
C SER A 178 -20.82 -8.71 -5.22
N LEU A 179 -20.38 -8.49 -3.98
CA LEU A 179 -19.70 -9.52 -3.19
C LEU A 179 -20.58 -10.74 -2.95
N TRP A 180 -21.91 -10.58 -2.93
CA TRP A 180 -22.84 -11.71 -2.80
C TRP A 180 -22.80 -12.66 -4.00
N LYS A 181 -22.34 -12.20 -5.17
CA LYS A 181 -22.14 -13.02 -6.36
C LYS A 181 -20.68 -13.46 -6.52
N LYS A 182 -19.74 -12.56 -6.26
CA LYS A 182 -18.30 -12.81 -6.44
C LYS A 182 -17.67 -13.63 -5.30
N ASN A 183 -18.15 -13.45 -4.08
CA ASN A 183 -17.62 -14.10 -2.87
C ASN A 183 -18.75 -14.35 -1.84
N PRO A 184 -19.71 -15.24 -2.17
CA PRO A 184 -20.87 -15.52 -1.31
C PRO A 184 -20.44 -16.00 0.07
N GLU A 185 -19.46 -16.91 0.17
CA GLU A 185 -19.00 -17.47 1.44
C GLU A 185 -18.50 -16.38 2.41
N ALA A 186 -17.72 -15.41 1.92
CA ALA A 186 -17.24 -14.32 2.77
C ALA A 186 -18.38 -13.44 3.30
N MET A 187 -19.42 -13.22 2.49
CA MET A 187 -20.60 -12.45 2.89
C MET A 187 -21.52 -13.22 3.83
N GLU A 188 -21.67 -14.51 3.62
CA GLU A 188 -22.41 -15.41 4.50
C GLU A 188 -21.74 -15.52 5.87
N ARG A 189 -20.41 -15.57 5.95
CA ARG A 189 -19.67 -15.48 7.23
C ARG A 189 -19.76 -14.10 7.87
N LYS A 190 -19.68 -13.03 7.07
CA LYS A 190 -19.74 -11.65 7.57
C LYS A 190 -21.03 -11.37 8.31
N THR A 191 -22.16 -11.85 7.78
CA THR A 191 -23.49 -11.46 8.24
C THR A 191 -23.77 -11.81 9.71
N PRO A 192 -23.74 -13.09 10.15
CA PRO A 192 -23.97 -13.44 11.54
C PRO A 192 -22.87 -12.91 12.46
N LEU A 193 -21.62 -12.85 11.99
CA LEU A 193 -20.51 -12.29 12.78
C LEU A 193 -20.72 -10.80 13.07
N ARG A 194 -21.12 -10.02 12.07
CA ARG A 194 -21.40 -8.58 12.22
C ARG A 194 -22.52 -8.36 13.23
N ILE A 195 -23.64 -9.07 13.08
CA ILE A 195 -24.79 -8.97 13.99
C ILE A 195 -24.35 -9.33 15.41
N LEU A 196 -23.60 -10.41 15.59
CA LEU A 196 -23.07 -10.83 16.88
C LEU A 196 -22.22 -9.73 17.54
N LEU A 197 -21.26 -9.17 16.81
CA LEU A 197 -20.33 -8.16 17.32
C LEU A 197 -21.01 -6.81 17.58
N GLN A 198 -21.94 -6.38 16.73
CA GLN A 198 -22.68 -5.12 16.93
C GLN A 198 -23.68 -5.20 18.09
N THR A 199 -24.27 -6.37 18.32
CA THR A 199 -25.34 -6.53 19.31
C THR A 199 -24.80 -6.83 20.70
N TRP A 200 -23.79 -7.70 20.81
CA TRP A 200 -23.27 -8.18 22.09
C TRP A 200 -21.76 -7.98 22.25
N GLY A 201 -21.04 -7.74 21.16
CA GLY A 201 -19.60 -7.52 21.19
C GLY A 201 -19.22 -6.10 21.64
N TYR A 202 -17.93 -5.93 21.85
CA TYR A 202 -17.27 -4.63 21.95
C TYR A 202 -16.41 -4.36 20.72
N LEU A 203 -16.58 -3.19 20.12
CA LEU A 203 -15.68 -2.60 19.14
C LEU A 203 -15.20 -1.26 19.70
N ASP A 204 -14.05 -0.80 19.25
CA ASP A 204 -13.64 0.58 19.55
C ASP A 204 -14.71 1.56 19.01
N PRO A 205 -15.13 2.59 19.77
CA PRO A 205 -16.18 3.51 19.32
C PRO A 205 -15.88 4.18 17.98
N THR A 206 -14.62 4.51 17.71
CA THR A 206 -14.21 5.12 16.44
C THR A 206 -14.36 4.13 15.28
N ASP A 207 -13.99 2.87 15.50
CA ASP A 207 -14.16 1.81 14.49
C ASP A 207 -15.64 1.52 14.24
N ALA A 208 -16.44 1.44 15.30
CA ALA A 208 -17.88 1.17 15.21
C ALA A 208 -18.60 2.26 14.40
N GLN A 209 -18.26 3.53 14.64
CA GLN A 209 -18.81 4.66 13.89
C GLN A 209 -18.42 4.61 12.41
N ALA A 210 -17.16 4.29 12.11
CA ALA A 210 -16.68 4.14 10.74
C ALA A 210 -17.39 2.99 9.99
N MET A 211 -17.75 1.90 10.67
CA MET A 211 -18.53 0.80 10.06
C MET A 211 -19.99 1.13 9.82
N GLN A 212 -20.63 1.95 10.66
CA GLN A 212 -22.03 2.35 10.48
C GLN A 212 -22.23 3.15 9.18
N SER A 213 -21.21 3.92 8.77
CA SER A 213 -21.22 4.66 7.51
C SER A 213 -21.32 3.78 6.26
N GLU A 214 -21.11 2.46 6.37
CA GLU A 214 -21.33 1.49 5.29
C GLU A 214 -22.81 1.13 5.09
N GLU A 215 -23.62 1.13 6.16
CA GLU A 215 -24.97 0.55 6.17
C GLU A 215 -26.03 1.49 5.58
N ASP A 216 -25.87 2.80 5.75
CA ASP A 216 -26.86 3.76 5.29
C ASP A 216 -26.90 3.91 3.76
N GLY A 217 -25.89 3.40 3.05
CA GLY A 217 -25.71 3.68 1.63
C GLY A 217 -25.84 5.18 1.34
N ALA A 218 -25.45 5.99 2.32
CA ALA A 218 -25.53 7.43 2.28
C ALA A 218 -24.65 7.91 1.14
N GLU A 219 -25.16 8.88 0.39
CA GLU A 219 -24.33 9.67 -0.50
C GLU A 219 -23.04 10.07 0.23
N MET A 220 -21.95 10.02 -0.51
CA MET A 220 -20.58 10.23 -0.03
C MET A 220 -20.45 11.60 0.66
N VAL A 221 -20.87 11.68 1.92
CA VAL A 221 -20.62 12.84 2.76
C VAL A 221 -19.15 12.84 3.12
N ASP A 222 -18.55 14.02 3.04
CA ASP A 222 -17.16 14.42 3.35
C ASP A 222 -16.71 14.02 4.76
N ALA A 223 -16.72 12.72 5.07
CA ALA A 223 -16.34 12.16 6.36
C ALA A 223 -14.82 12.08 6.53
N VAL A 224 -14.05 12.40 5.47
CA VAL A 224 -12.60 12.56 5.55
C VAL A 224 -12.34 14.06 5.55
N ALA A 225 -11.71 14.58 6.60
CA ALA A 225 -11.41 16.01 6.77
C ALA A 225 -10.42 16.58 5.73
N VAL A 226 -10.03 15.76 4.75
CA VAL A 226 -9.15 16.12 3.63
C VAL A 226 -10.02 16.48 2.44
N THR A 227 -10.02 17.75 2.05
CA THR A 227 -10.69 18.21 0.82
C THR A 227 -9.98 17.62 -0.39
N LEU A 228 -10.56 16.56 -0.97
CA LEU A 228 -10.03 15.92 -2.16
C LEU A 228 -10.47 16.65 -3.44
N PRO A 229 -9.57 16.81 -4.42
CA PRO A 229 -9.89 17.49 -5.67
C PRO A 229 -11.00 16.74 -6.42
N ASP A 230 -11.93 17.47 -7.02
CA ASP A 230 -13.01 16.88 -7.82
C ASP A 230 -12.48 16.32 -9.15
N ASP A 231 -11.51 17.02 -9.75
CA ASP A 231 -10.77 16.60 -10.94
C ASP A 231 -9.27 16.85 -10.73
N VAL A 232 -8.44 15.86 -11.07
CA VAL A 232 -6.99 16.06 -11.18
C VAL A 232 -6.68 16.20 -12.66
N GLU A 233 -6.08 17.33 -13.07
CA GLU A 233 -5.59 17.47 -14.44
C GLU A 233 -4.75 16.25 -14.81
N PRO A 234 -5.03 15.59 -15.95
CA PRO A 234 -4.26 14.41 -16.33
C PRO A 234 -2.80 14.81 -16.41
N ALA A 235 -1.95 14.11 -15.63
CA ALA A 235 -0.51 14.29 -15.72
C ALA A 235 -0.12 14.28 -17.20
N SER A 236 0.60 15.32 -17.64
CA SER A 236 0.91 15.62 -19.04
C SER A 236 1.79 14.58 -19.75
N LYS A 237 2.00 13.40 -19.15
CA LYS A 237 2.69 12.27 -19.76
C LYS A 237 1.90 10.98 -19.53
N PRO A 238 1.68 10.16 -20.59
CA PRO A 238 1.05 8.85 -20.45
C PRO A 238 1.86 7.98 -19.48
N LEU A 239 1.16 7.32 -18.55
CA LEU A 239 1.77 6.36 -17.63
C LEU A 239 2.10 5.06 -18.36
N GLN A 240 3.34 4.62 -18.19
CA GLN A 240 3.91 3.39 -18.74
C GLN A 240 3.26 2.14 -18.12
N THR A 241 3.45 1.02 -18.82
CA THR A 241 2.74 -0.26 -18.80
C THR A 241 2.48 -0.90 -17.43
N GLU A 242 1.52 -1.84 -17.38
CA GLU A 242 1.05 -2.53 -16.17
C GLU A 242 2.17 -3.20 -15.36
N ASP A 243 3.22 -3.69 -16.04
CA ASP A 243 4.42 -4.28 -15.42
C ASP A 243 5.31 -3.26 -14.71
N ASP A 244 5.43 -2.03 -15.23
CA ASP A 244 6.17 -0.94 -14.58
C ASP A 244 5.50 -0.51 -13.26
N LEU A 245 4.19 -0.76 -13.16
CA LEU A 245 3.38 -0.41 -11.99
C LEU A 245 3.48 -1.47 -10.91
N LEU A 246 3.54 -2.75 -11.26
CA LEU A 246 3.82 -3.84 -10.31
C LEU A 246 5.25 -3.77 -9.78
N ALA A 247 6.22 -3.37 -10.61
CA ALA A 247 7.60 -3.11 -10.20
C ALA A 247 7.72 -1.93 -9.22
N ALA A 248 7.00 -0.82 -9.47
CA ALA A 248 6.97 0.34 -8.57
C ALA A 248 6.40 0.04 -7.17
N PHE A 249 5.66 -1.07 -7.03
CA PHE A 249 5.05 -1.52 -5.77
C PHE A 249 5.66 -2.82 -5.21
N GLY A 250 6.75 -3.32 -5.81
CA GLY A 250 7.53 -4.45 -5.29
C GLY A 250 6.94 -5.85 -5.56
N TYR A 251 6.07 -6.01 -6.57
CA TYR A 251 5.40 -7.28 -6.88
C TYR A 251 5.68 -7.85 -8.29
N GLY A 252 6.55 -7.25 -9.09
CA GLY A 252 6.89 -7.76 -10.42
C GLY A 252 8.06 -8.75 -10.40
N GLY A 253 7.79 -10.05 -10.59
CA GLY A 253 8.80 -11.09 -10.72
C GLY A 253 8.65 -11.93 -11.98
N ASN A 254 9.66 -11.80 -12.86
CA ASN A 254 10.22 -12.74 -13.83
C ASN A 254 9.97 -12.46 -15.32
N GLY A 255 11.06 -12.12 -16.01
CA GLY A 255 11.21 -12.33 -17.45
C GLY A 255 11.96 -11.24 -18.19
N SER A 256 13.28 -11.14 -17.94
CA SER A 256 14.36 -10.89 -18.91
C SER A 256 15.41 -9.89 -18.39
N GLY A 257 16.61 -10.40 -18.12
CA GLY A 257 17.86 -9.66 -18.00
C GLY A 257 17.85 -8.48 -17.02
N HIS A 258 17.65 -8.71 -15.73
CA HIS A 258 17.98 -7.72 -14.71
C HIS A 258 19.23 -8.13 -13.96
N VAL A 259 20.24 -7.25 -14.07
CA VAL A 259 21.27 -7.06 -13.04
C VAL A 259 20.55 -6.90 -11.70
N SER A 260 20.89 -7.75 -10.74
CA SER A 260 20.36 -7.79 -9.38
C SER A 260 20.05 -6.40 -8.80
N GLU A 261 18.78 -6.07 -8.57
CA GLU A 261 18.39 -4.88 -7.79
C GLU A 261 18.77 -5.08 -6.31
N THR A 262 20.01 -4.77 -5.95
CA THR A 262 20.40 -4.59 -4.55
C THR A 262 19.71 -3.33 -4.01
N LYS A 263 18.84 -3.49 -3.01
CA LYS A 263 18.14 -2.39 -2.33
C LYS A 263 19.16 -1.39 -1.73
N ARG A 264 18.94 -0.08 -1.92
CA ARG A 264 19.82 0.98 -1.36
C ARG A 264 20.00 0.79 0.17
N PRO A 265 21.20 1.03 0.72
CA PRO A 265 22.37 1.62 0.05
C PRO A 265 23.10 0.61 -0.85
N TYR A 266 23.52 1.04 -2.05
CA TYR A 266 24.32 0.21 -2.94
C TYR A 266 25.72 -0.05 -2.37
N SER A 267 26.26 -1.25 -2.56
CA SER A 267 27.70 -1.47 -2.43
C SER A 267 28.43 -0.67 -3.51
N PRO A 268 29.72 -0.31 -3.35
CA PRO A 268 30.40 0.52 -4.34
C PRO A 268 30.50 -0.11 -5.73
N ALA A 269 30.67 -1.44 -5.80
CA ALA A 269 30.62 -2.18 -7.07
C ALA A 269 29.23 -2.11 -7.73
N ALA A 270 28.15 -2.33 -6.96
CA ALA A 270 26.78 -2.25 -7.47
C ALA A 270 26.40 -0.82 -7.89
N LEU A 271 26.94 0.19 -7.21
CA LEU A 271 26.73 1.59 -7.55
C LEU A 271 27.34 1.93 -8.92
N LYS A 272 28.56 1.45 -9.20
CA LYS A 272 29.23 1.64 -10.49
C LYS A 272 28.43 1.05 -11.63
N GLU A 273 28.07 -0.23 -11.51
CA GLU A 273 27.30 -0.96 -12.51
C GLU A 273 25.96 -0.26 -12.78
N ARG A 274 25.31 0.23 -11.72
CA ARG A 274 24.05 0.97 -11.85
C ARG A 274 24.23 2.31 -12.56
N LEU A 275 25.28 3.09 -12.24
CA LEU A 275 25.53 4.38 -12.89
C LEU A 275 25.87 4.21 -14.37
N GLU A 276 26.63 3.17 -14.72
CA GLU A 276 26.93 2.83 -16.11
C GLU A 276 25.67 2.43 -16.89
N ALA A 277 24.79 1.64 -16.27
CA ALA A 277 23.50 1.28 -16.88
C ALA A 277 22.61 2.51 -17.13
N ILE A 278 22.52 3.44 -16.16
CA ILE A 278 21.76 4.69 -16.31
C ILE A 278 22.38 5.59 -17.39
N ARG A 279 23.71 5.65 -17.47
CA ARG A 279 24.42 6.39 -18.52
C ARG A 279 24.11 5.82 -19.90
N ALA A 280 24.20 4.50 -20.07
CA ALA A 280 23.91 3.83 -21.34
C ALA A 280 22.48 4.11 -21.80
N GLU A 281 21.51 4.00 -20.89
CA GLU A 281 20.11 4.33 -21.14
C GLU A 281 19.92 5.79 -21.55
N ALA A 282 20.59 6.72 -20.87
CA ALA A 282 20.51 8.15 -21.16
C ALA A 282 21.07 8.51 -22.55
N LEU A 283 22.16 7.86 -22.96
CA LEU A 283 22.77 8.04 -24.28
C LEU A 283 21.90 7.43 -25.40
N GLU A 284 21.36 6.23 -25.18
CA GLU A 284 20.43 5.57 -26.12
C GLU A 284 19.18 6.43 -26.36
N LYS A 285 18.64 7.04 -25.30
CA LYS A 285 17.43 7.88 -25.36
C LYS A 285 17.71 9.33 -25.76
N GLY A 286 18.97 9.70 -26.00
CA GLY A 286 19.36 11.05 -26.42
C GLY A 286 19.02 12.15 -25.40
N TRP A 287 19.07 11.85 -24.10
CA TRP A 287 18.72 12.81 -23.07
C TRP A 287 19.74 13.94 -22.96
N THR A 288 19.24 15.18 -22.92
CA THR A 288 20.08 16.37 -22.74
C THR A 288 20.06 16.84 -21.29
N VAL A 289 21.19 17.37 -20.84
CA VAL A 289 21.34 17.99 -19.52
C VAL A 289 21.50 19.51 -19.68
N LYS A 290 21.09 20.27 -18.66
CA LYS A 290 21.29 21.74 -18.65
C LYS A 290 22.78 22.09 -18.65
N GLU A 291 23.14 23.25 -19.19
CA GLU A 291 24.54 23.72 -19.26
C GLU A 291 25.24 23.74 -17.89
N ASN A 292 24.49 24.00 -16.82
CA ASN A 292 25.02 24.03 -15.45
C ASN A 292 25.03 22.66 -14.74
N ALA A 293 24.68 21.56 -15.42
CA ALA A 293 24.54 20.25 -14.78
C ALA A 293 25.84 19.77 -14.11
N ALA A 294 26.99 20.01 -14.74
CA ALA A 294 28.30 19.66 -14.17
C ALA A 294 28.55 20.35 -12.82
N GLN A 295 28.19 21.64 -12.71
CA GLN A 295 28.32 22.41 -11.46
C GLN A 295 27.36 21.89 -10.38
N VAL A 296 26.10 21.63 -10.73
CA VAL A 296 25.08 21.15 -9.78
C VAL A 296 25.46 19.77 -9.23
N VAL A 297 25.90 18.85 -10.09
CA VAL A 297 26.33 17.52 -9.65
C VAL A 297 27.59 17.62 -8.79
N ALA A 298 28.58 18.43 -9.20
CA ALA A 298 29.81 18.61 -8.43
C ALA A 298 29.54 19.13 -7.01
N MET A 299 28.66 20.12 -6.88
CA MET A 299 28.27 20.71 -5.60
C MET A 299 27.59 19.67 -4.69
N ASN A 300 26.63 18.91 -5.20
CA ASN A 300 25.92 17.93 -4.37
C ASN A 300 26.78 16.69 -4.05
N MET A 301 27.69 16.28 -4.94
CA MET A 301 28.67 15.23 -4.63
C MET A 301 29.67 15.67 -3.56
N GLN A 302 30.05 16.95 -3.53
CA GLN A 302 30.87 17.52 -2.46
C GLN A 302 30.12 17.56 -1.14
N GLU A 303 28.83 17.92 -1.18
CA GLU A 303 27.96 17.99 0.00
C GLU A 303 27.76 16.62 0.66
N CYS A 304 27.94 15.50 -0.05
CA CYS A 304 27.98 14.16 0.54
C CYS A 304 29.12 13.98 1.58
N PHE A 305 30.10 14.88 1.57
CA PHE A 305 31.21 14.92 2.53
C PHE A 305 31.17 16.18 3.40
N ALA A 306 30.00 16.81 3.54
CA ALA A 306 29.82 17.95 4.44
C ALA A 306 30.34 17.62 5.85
N GLY A 307 31.17 18.51 6.41
CA GLY A 307 31.82 18.34 7.71
C GLY A 307 33.23 17.72 7.67
N TRP A 308 33.70 17.25 6.52
CA TRP A 308 35.07 16.74 6.35
C TRP A 308 35.98 17.86 5.83
N GLN A 309 37.18 18.01 6.41
CA GLN A 309 38.10 19.11 6.06
C GLN A 309 38.57 19.10 4.60
N ASP A 310 38.47 17.94 3.93
CA ASP A 310 38.96 17.64 2.60
C ASP A 310 37.83 17.22 1.63
N ALA A 311 36.60 17.71 1.86
CA ALA A 311 35.42 17.36 1.05
C ALA A 311 35.62 17.53 -0.47
N GLU A 312 36.38 18.56 -0.88
CA GLU A 312 36.71 18.79 -2.29
C GLU A 312 37.61 17.69 -2.87
N TYR A 313 38.64 17.27 -2.13
CA TYR A 313 39.51 16.15 -2.52
C TYR A 313 38.71 14.84 -2.64
N ARG A 314 37.81 14.59 -1.67
CA ARG A 314 36.96 13.39 -1.65
C ARG A 314 36.00 13.34 -2.82
N ARG A 315 35.42 14.48 -3.21
CA ARG A 315 34.62 14.60 -4.45
C ARG A 315 35.43 14.16 -5.66
N HIS A 316 36.66 14.65 -5.83
CA HIS A 316 37.51 14.26 -6.96
C HIS A 316 37.82 12.77 -6.98
N ALA A 317 38.22 12.21 -5.83
CA ALA A 317 38.48 10.78 -5.68
C ALA A 317 37.25 9.93 -6.01
N LEU A 318 36.07 10.37 -5.58
CA LEU A 318 34.79 9.72 -5.87
C LEU A 318 34.43 9.81 -7.35
N THR A 319 34.60 10.96 -8.00
CA THR A 319 34.36 11.14 -9.44
C THR A 319 35.24 10.20 -10.26
N HIS A 320 36.55 10.18 -9.98
CA HIS A 320 37.48 9.26 -10.64
C HIS A 320 37.10 7.81 -10.40
N TYR A 321 36.77 7.46 -9.15
CA TYR A 321 36.38 6.09 -8.82
C TYR A 321 35.13 5.64 -9.57
N LEU A 322 34.05 6.43 -9.57
CA LEU A 322 32.76 6.05 -10.15
C LEU A 322 32.73 6.11 -11.67
N THR A 323 33.48 7.02 -12.28
CA THR A 323 33.36 7.33 -13.71
C THR A 323 34.60 7.02 -14.53
N GLY A 324 35.76 6.89 -13.88
CA GLY A 324 37.07 6.81 -14.54
C GLY A 324 37.62 8.15 -15.06
N HIS A 325 36.92 9.27 -14.81
CA HIS A 325 37.33 10.60 -15.25
C HIS A 325 37.88 11.45 -14.09
N GLU A 326 38.88 12.28 -14.36
CA GLU A 326 39.54 13.14 -13.37
C GLU A 326 38.71 14.39 -13.01
N SER A 327 37.88 14.86 -13.94
CA SER A 327 37.12 16.10 -13.81
C SER A 327 35.67 15.94 -14.24
N MET A 328 34.79 16.65 -13.56
CA MET A 328 33.36 16.77 -13.92
C MET A 328 33.15 17.39 -15.30
N LYS A 329 34.16 18.10 -15.84
CA LYS A 329 34.13 18.69 -17.19
C LYS A 329 34.35 17.66 -18.29
N ASP A 330 34.92 16.50 -17.96
CA ASP A 330 35.24 15.45 -18.93
C ASP A 330 34.07 14.46 -19.09
N LEU A 331 33.00 14.65 -18.33
CA LEU A 331 31.82 13.79 -18.32
C LEU A 331 30.87 14.15 -19.46
N ASP A 332 30.44 13.12 -20.20
CA ASP A 332 29.36 13.26 -21.17
C ASP A 332 27.99 13.52 -20.49
N ALA A 333 27.00 13.89 -21.31
CA ALA A 333 25.64 14.18 -20.83
C ALA A 333 24.98 12.98 -20.11
N GLY A 334 25.33 11.75 -20.49
CA GLY A 334 24.83 10.53 -19.86
C GLY A 334 25.40 10.34 -18.45
N TRP A 335 26.69 10.59 -18.26
CA TRP A 335 27.32 10.60 -16.93
C TRP A 335 26.73 11.68 -16.02
N LEU A 336 26.58 12.90 -16.52
CA LEU A 336 25.98 14.01 -15.77
C LEU A 336 24.54 13.69 -15.37
N TYR A 337 23.78 13.05 -16.26
CA TYR A 337 22.43 12.57 -15.97
C TYR A 337 22.44 11.47 -14.89
N ALA A 338 23.30 10.46 -15.04
CA ALA A 338 23.38 9.34 -14.11
C ALA A 338 23.74 9.78 -12.69
N LEU A 339 24.78 10.62 -12.56
CA LEU A 339 25.19 11.15 -11.26
C LEU A 339 24.13 12.06 -10.65
N LYS A 340 23.47 12.92 -11.44
CA LYS A 340 22.36 13.74 -10.94
C LYS A 340 21.20 12.89 -10.43
N LYS A 341 20.83 11.84 -11.16
CA LYS A 341 19.75 10.91 -10.77
C LYS A 341 20.11 10.12 -9.52
N TRP A 342 21.37 9.77 -9.35
CA TRP A 342 21.87 9.08 -8.16
C TRP A 342 21.88 9.99 -6.92
N VAL A 343 22.47 11.18 -7.03
CA VAL A 343 22.59 12.12 -5.90
C VAL A 343 21.24 12.70 -5.48
N ASN A 344 20.30 12.82 -6.43
CA ASN A 344 18.89 13.16 -6.21
C ASN A 344 18.68 14.25 -5.14
N PRO A 345 19.17 15.49 -5.37
CA PRO A 345 19.13 16.53 -4.36
C PRO A 345 17.68 16.88 -3.98
N GLN A 346 17.43 16.95 -2.68
CA GLN A 346 16.14 17.24 -2.07
C GLN A 346 16.16 18.61 -1.40
N GLN A 347 15.04 19.32 -1.45
CA GLN A 347 14.88 20.63 -0.82
C GLN A 347 14.19 20.45 0.54
N ASP A 348 14.77 21.01 1.60
CA ASP A 348 14.16 21.00 2.93
C ASP A 348 13.07 22.06 3.06
N SER A 349 12.36 22.04 4.21
CA SER A 349 11.29 23.01 4.52
C SER A 349 11.78 24.45 4.64
N GLY A 350 13.10 24.68 4.77
CA GLY A 350 13.75 25.99 4.77
C GLY A 350 14.21 26.45 3.39
N GLY A 351 14.01 25.64 2.35
CA GLY A 351 14.41 25.93 0.98
C GLY A 351 15.87 25.57 0.65
N ALA A 352 16.63 24.97 1.57
CA ALA A 352 18.00 24.54 1.34
C ALA A 352 18.04 23.19 0.60
N TRP A 353 18.97 23.05 -0.34
CA TRP A 353 19.13 21.83 -1.13
C TRP A 353 20.23 20.95 -0.54
N SER A 354 19.94 19.67 -0.34
CA SER A 354 20.88 18.67 0.18
C SER A 354 20.81 17.37 -0.62
N PRO A 355 21.92 16.62 -0.75
CA PRO A 355 21.92 15.32 -1.43
C PRO A 355 21.05 14.31 -0.67
N ASP A 356 20.51 13.34 -1.40
CA ASP A 356 19.73 12.25 -0.83
C ASP A 356 20.53 11.51 0.28
N PRO A 357 19.96 11.27 1.48
CA PRO A 357 20.70 10.67 2.59
C PRO A 357 21.30 9.30 2.31
N MET A 358 20.72 8.53 1.39
CA MET A 358 21.29 7.25 0.96
C MET A 358 22.45 7.47 -0.01
N ALA A 359 22.43 8.53 -0.83
CA ALA A 359 23.52 8.88 -1.72
C ALA A 359 24.75 9.33 -0.92
N VAL A 360 24.53 10.02 0.20
CA VAL A 360 25.58 10.36 1.17
C VAL A 360 26.29 9.10 1.69
N ARG A 361 25.53 8.10 2.15
CA ARG A 361 26.10 6.83 2.65
C ARG A 361 26.84 6.06 1.56
N GLU A 362 26.27 6.01 0.36
CA GLU A 362 26.86 5.34 -0.80
C GLU A 362 28.14 6.04 -1.27
N ALA A 363 28.16 7.37 -1.29
CA ALA A 363 29.34 8.18 -1.64
C ALA A 363 30.50 7.95 -0.67
N GLN A 364 30.21 7.90 0.63
CA GLN A 364 31.21 7.64 1.67
C GLN A 364 31.76 6.21 1.57
N ALA A 365 30.90 5.21 1.34
CA ALA A 365 31.33 3.84 1.12
C ALA A 365 32.18 3.68 -0.16
N ALA A 366 31.77 4.33 -1.26
CA ALA A 366 32.51 4.29 -2.52
C ALA A 366 33.86 5.01 -2.44
N TYR A 367 33.92 6.12 -1.72
CA TYR A 367 35.19 6.78 -1.42
C TYR A 367 36.11 5.89 -0.58
N ALA A 368 35.58 5.22 0.47
CA ALA A 368 36.38 4.31 1.28
C ALA A 368 36.99 3.16 0.46
N GLU A 369 36.25 2.65 -0.53
CA GLU A 369 36.76 1.64 -1.46
C GLU A 369 37.78 2.21 -2.46
N ALA A 370 37.59 3.45 -2.92
CA ALA A 370 38.54 4.15 -3.77
C ALA A 370 39.91 4.31 -3.10
N GLU A 371 39.94 4.65 -1.81
CA GLU A 371 41.19 4.80 -1.05
C GLU A 371 41.83 3.44 -0.72
N ARG A 372 41.03 2.39 -0.47
CA ARG A 372 41.55 1.02 -0.33
C ARG A 372 42.22 0.55 -1.62
N ALA A 373 41.63 0.84 -2.78
CA ALA A 373 42.20 0.49 -4.08
C ALA A 373 43.52 1.24 -4.39
N LYS A 374 43.72 2.43 -3.81
CA LYS A 374 44.97 3.21 -3.88
C LYS A 374 46.00 2.81 -2.81
N GLY A 375 45.68 1.89 -1.91
CA GLY A 375 46.54 1.44 -0.82
C GLY A 375 46.69 2.42 0.34
N GLN A 376 45.70 3.31 0.56
CA GLN A 376 45.83 4.45 1.49
C GLN A 376 45.08 4.35 2.83
N ILE A 377 44.36 3.26 3.18
CA ILE A 377 43.71 3.14 4.52
C ILE A 377 43.80 1.73 5.13
N GLU A 378 44.58 1.59 6.22
CA GLU A 378 44.31 0.71 7.37
C GLU A 378 43.46 1.48 8.40
N LEU A 379 42.39 0.85 8.87
CA LEU A 379 41.60 1.04 10.11
C LEU A 379 41.59 2.43 10.81
N GLU A 380 40.45 3.13 10.73
CA GLU A 380 39.84 3.76 11.92
C GLU A 380 38.33 3.48 11.94
N GLY A 381 37.83 3.16 13.13
CA GLY A 381 36.69 2.29 13.37
C GLY A 381 35.30 2.88 13.19
N ILE A 382 34.37 2.01 12.78
CA ILE A 382 32.93 2.19 12.98
C ILE A 382 32.49 1.08 13.95
N THR A 383 32.40 1.43 15.23
CA THR A 383 31.55 0.76 16.21
C THR A 383 30.65 1.80 16.87
N ALA A 384 29.36 1.43 16.97
CA ALA A 384 28.18 2.14 17.50
C ALA A 384 27.47 3.08 16.52
#